data_AF-A0A0P0XCV7-F1
#
_entry.id   AF-A0A0P0XCV7-F1
#
_cell.length_a   1.000
_cell.length_b   1.000
_cell.length_c   1.000
_cell.angle_alpha   90.00
_cell.angle_beta   90.00
_cell.angle_gamma   90.00
#
_symmetry.space_group_name_H-M   'P 1'
#
loop_
_entity.id
_entity.type
_entity.pdbx_description
1 polymer ?
#
loop_
_entity_poly.entity_id
_entity_poly.type
_entity_poly.pdbx_seq_one_letter_code
_entity_poly.pdbx_strand_id
1 'polypeptide(L)'
;VSVLRVITKGVYPQDANGLRKSAILYFVVSIVVMIICIVCYNVADKLPVVIYYKNIKKRAQKAEEDGGMSGSAWRSTLWSIVGRVKWHGIGIALIYAITLSIFPGYITEDVHSEALKDWYPIMLITAYNVFDLVGKSLPAFYFLENANIAVAGSFARLLFYPLFYGCLHGPSFFRTEIPVTILTCLLGFTNGYLTCILMTLAPKAVPIQHSETAGIVIVLFLVAGLVVGSFVAWFWVI
;
A
#
# COMPACT_ATOMS: atom_id res chain seq x y z
N VAL A 1 -1.56 12.80 -5.32
CA VAL A 1 -1.83 12.67 -6.78
C VAL A 1 -3.31 12.75 -7.10
N SER A 2 -4.20 11.95 -6.49
CA SER A 2 -5.65 11.99 -6.78
C SER A 2 -6.28 13.38 -6.61
N VAL A 3 -6.03 14.05 -5.49
CA VAL A 3 -6.52 15.42 -5.25
C VAL A 3 -6.06 16.37 -6.36
N LEU A 4 -4.81 16.28 -6.78
CA LEU A 4 -4.27 17.09 -7.87
C LEU A 4 -4.96 16.78 -9.20
N ARG A 5 -5.28 15.50 -9.47
CA ARG A 5 -6.07 15.10 -10.65
C ARG A 5 -7.45 15.72 -10.65
N VAL A 6 -8.16 15.64 -9.54
CA VAL A 6 -9.48 16.24 -9.36
C VAL A 6 -9.42 17.76 -9.60
N ILE A 7 -8.45 18.44 -8.98
CA ILE A 7 -8.25 19.89 -9.16
C ILE A 7 -7.96 20.22 -10.62
N THR A 8 -6.99 19.54 -11.26
CA THR A 8 -6.62 19.84 -12.65
C THR A 8 -7.77 19.62 -13.63
N LYS A 9 -8.55 18.55 -13.46
CA LYS A 9 -9.70 18.26 -14.33
C LYS A 9 -10.85 19.23 -14.11
N GLY A 10 -11.02 19.74 -12.89
CA GLY A 10 -12.06 20.74 -12.58
C GLY A 10 -11.69 22.16 -13.01
N VAL A 11 -10.40 22.52 -12.96
CA VAL A 11 -9.92 23.88 -13.25
C VAL A 11 -9.56 24.09 -14.71
N TYR A 12 -8.95 23.09 -15.37
CA TYR A 12 -8.45 23.25 -16.72
C TYR A 12 -9.36 22.60 -17.77
N PRO A 13 -9.59 23.29 -18.90
CA PRO A 13 -10.23 22.67 -20.05
C PRO A 13 -9.41 21.45 -20.53
N GLN A 14 -10.10 20.45 -21.09
CA GLN A 14 -9.45 19.23 -21.61
C GLN A 14 -8.94 19.41 -23.06
N ASP A 15 -8.60 20.64 -23.44
CA ASP A 15 -7.94 20.97 -24.70
C ASP A 15 -6.41 20.86 -24.55
N ALA A 16 -5.68 20.92 -25.67
CA ALA A 16 -4.21 20.79 -25.66
C ALA A 16 -3.53 21.84 -24.75
N ASN A 17 -4.07 23.06 -24.68
CA ASN A 17 -3.51 24.12 -23.86
C ASN A 17 -3.81 23.91 -22.36
N GLY A 18 -5.04 23.52 -22.01
CA GLY A 18 -5.42 23.19 -20.64
C GLY A 18 -4.71 21.95 -20.12
N LEU A 19 -4.47 20.94 -20.96
CA LEU A 19 -3.67 19.77 -20.60
C LEU A 19 -2.19 20.14 -20.36
N ARG A 20 -1.62 21.04 -21.17
CA ARG A 20 -0.27 21.57 -20.94
C ARG A 20 -0.18 22.34 -19.62
N LYS A 21 -1.15 23.20 -19.32
CA LYS A 21 -1.21 23.92 -18.02
C LYS A 21 -1.35 22.95 -16.85
N SER A 22 -2.17 21.91 -17.01
CA SER A 22 -2.33 20.83 -16.02
C SER A 22 -0.99 20.15 -15.76
N ALA A 23 -0.27 19.75 -16.82
CA ALA A 23 1.04 19.11 -16.70
C ALA A 23 2.07 20.01 -15.99
N ILE A 24 2.13 21.31 -16.33
CA ILE A 24 2.99 22.28 -15.65
C ILE A 24 2.64 22.34 -14.16
N LEU A 25 1.36 22.38 -13.80
CA LEU A 25 0.94 22.36 -12.39
C LEU A 25 1.38 21.06 -11.69
N TYR A 26 1.28 19.90 -12.36
CA TYR A 26 1.79 18.63 -11.83
C TYR A 26 3.29 18.71 -11.50
N PHE A 27 4.11 19.23 -12.42
CA PHE A 27 5.55 19.36 -12.20
C PHE A 27 5.88 20.35 -11.07
N VAL A 28 5.23 21.52 -11.04
CA VAL A 28 5.45 22.52 -9.98
C VAL A 28 5.12 21.94 -8.61
N VAL A 29 3.95 21.31 -8.44
CA VAL A 29 3.57 20.68 -7.17
C VAL A 29 4.54 19.57 -6.78
N SER A 30 5.01 18.78 -7.75
CA SER A 30 5.97 17.69 -7.50
C SER A 30 7.32 18.22 -7.01
N ILE A 31 7.82 19.31 -7.60
CA ILE A 31 9.05 19.99 -7.18
C ILE A 31 8.90 20.52 -5.75
N VAL A 32 7.79 21.19 -5.43
CA VAL A 32 7.54 21.70 -4.07
C VAL A 32 7.51 20.57 -3.04
N VAL A 33 6.80 19.47 -3.32
CA VAL A 33 6.75 18.30 -2.42
C VAL A 33 8.14 17.68 -2.26
N MET A 34 8.94 17.60 -3.33
CA MET A 34 10.30 17.09 -3.26
C MET A 34 11.20 17.95 -2.38
N ILE A 35 11.13 19.29 -2.49
CA ILE A 35 11.87 20.21 -1.61
C ILE A 35 11.45 20.00 -0.15
N ILE A 36 10.15 19.87 0.14
CA ILE A 36 9.65 19.58 1.49
C ILE A 36 10.23 18.25 2.02
N CYS A 37 10.24 17.19 1.20
CA CYS A 37 10.83 15.90 1.57
C CYS A 37 12.32 16.01 1.90
N ILE A 38 13.10 16.78 1.12
CA ILE A 38 14.53 17.00 1.37
C ILE A 38 14.73 17.73 2.71
N VAL A 39 13.94 18.76 2.99
CA VAL A 39 14.00 19.48 4.27
C VAL A 39 13.64 18.55 5.44
N CYS A 40 12.53 17.82 5.34
CA CYS A 40 12.08 16.87 6.36
C CYS A 40 13.12 15.77 6.63
N TYR A 41 13.77 15.24 5.60
CA TYR A 41 14.82 14.23 5.73
C TYR A 41 16.01 14.76 6.55
N ASN A 42 16.50 15.97 6.22
CA ASN A 42 17.61 16.60 6.94
C ASN A 42 17.28 16.96 8.39
N VAL A 43 16.01 17.29 8.68
CA VAL A 43 15.53 17.54 10.04
C VAL A 43 15.37 16.23 10.82
N ALA A 44 14.87 15.17 10.17
CA ALA A 44 14.61 13.87 10.82
C ALA A 44 15.88 13.24 11.40
N ASP A 45 17.02 13.33 10.69
CA ASP A 45 18.30 12.80 11.18
C ASP A 45 18.81 13.51 12.46
N LYS A 46 18.30 14.70 12.76
CA LYS A 46 18.64 15.48 13.96
C LYS A 46 17.67 15.22 15.12
N LEU A 47 16.57 14.49 14.90
CA LEU A 47 15.62 14.20 15.98
C LEU A 47 16.26 13.28 17.03
N PRO A 48 16.10 13.57 18.33
CA PRO A 48 16.73 12.81 19.41
C PRO A 48 16.32 11.33 19.41
N VAL A 49 15.08 11.03 19.02
CA VAL A 49 14.56 9.67 18.89
C VAL A 49 15.32 8.88 17.83
N VAL A 50 15.60 9.49 16.67
CA VAL A 50 16.33 8.84 15.57
C VAL A 50 17.77 8.56 15.98
N ILE A 51 18.43 9.54 16.59
CA ILE A 51 19.81 9.41 17.08
C ILE A 51 19.90 8.28 18.13
N TYR A 52 18.92 8.18 19.03
CA TYR A 52 18.85 7.13 20.04
C TYR A 52 18.79 5.73 19.42
N TYR A 53 17.84 5.47 18.51
CA TYR A 53 17.72 4.17 17.85
C TYR A 53 18.91 3.84 16.96
N LYS A 54 19.50 4.84 16.29
CA LYS A 54 20.73 4.69 15.49
C LYS A 54 21.91 4.24 16.35
N ASN A 55 22.04 4.79 17.56
CA ASN A 55 23.10 4.39 18.50
C ASN A 55 22.89 2.97 19.05
N ILE A 56 21.65 2.57 19.34
CA ILE A 56 21.34 1.19 19.74
C ILE A 56 21.69 0.20 18.62
N LYS A 57 21.26 0.49 17.39
CA LYS A 57 21.54 -0.38 16.23
C LYS A 57 23.05 -0.54 16.01
N LYS A 58 23.81 0.55 16.06
CA LYS A 58 25.28 0.52 15.92
C LYS A 58 25.95 -0.34 17.01
N ARG A 59 25.52 -0.23 18.27
CA ARG A 59 26.05 -1.07 19.36
C ARG A 59 25.75 -2.54 19.14
N ALA A 60 24.53 -2.85 18.69
CA ALA A 60 24.11 -4.21 18.43
C ALA A 60 24.84 -4.82 17.23
N GLN A 61 25.10 -4.05 16.16
CA GLN A 61 25.88 -4.51 15.00
C GLN A 61 27.35 -4.74 15.34
N LYS A 62 27.98 -3.84 16.10
CA LYS A 62 29.39 -4.00 16.51
C LYS A 62 29.62 -5.29 17.30
N ALA A 63 28.68 -5.66 18.18
CA ALA A 63 28.75 -6.91 18.93
C ALA A 63 28.64 -8.18 18.05
N GLU A 64 28.01 -8.10 16.87
CA GLU A 64 27.95 -9.22 15.91
C GLU A 64 29.18 -9.27 15.00
N GLU A 65 29.68 -8.13 14.52
CA GLU A 65 30.84 -8.06 13.63
C GLU A 65 32.11 -8.62 14.28
N ASP A 66 32.32 -8.36 15.58
CA ASP A 66 33.44 -8.93 16.35
C ASP A 66 33.43 -10.48 16.34
N GLY A 67 32.30 -11.12 16.01
CA GLY A 67 32.14 -12.57 15.93
C GLY A 67 32.35 -13.20 14.54
N GLY A 68 32.56 -12.42 13.47
CA GLY A 68 32.84 -12.92 12.12
C GLY A 68 31.81 -13.91 11.55
N MET A 69 30.75 -13.42 10.91
CA MET A 69 29.71 -14.29 10.37
C MET A 69 30.14 -14.96 9.05
N SER A 70 30.30 -16.30 9.05
CA SER A 70 30.47 -17.09 7.82
C SER A 70 29.24 -16.96 6.90
N GLY A 71 29.42 -17.02 5.57
CA GLY A 71 28.31 -16.90 4.61
C GLY A 71 27.20 -17.96 4.78
N SER A 72 27.54 -19.14 5.32
CA SER A 72 26.56 -20.16 5.71
C SER A 72 25.70 -19.71 6.91
N ALA A 73 26.34 -19.13 7.93
CA ALA A 73 25.65 -18.58 9.10
C ALA A 73 24.70 -17.46 8.70
N TRP A 74 25.12 -16.56 7.81
CA TRP A 74 24.26 -15.49 7.28
C TRP A 74 23.03 -16.04 6.56
N ARG A 75 23.19 -17.07 5.70
CA ARG A 75 22.06 -17.74 5.03
C ARG A 75 21.12 -18.39 6.04
N SER A 76 21.64 -19.05 7.07
CA SER A 76 20.82 -19.64 8.14
C SER A 76 20.00 -18.57 8.88
N THR A 77 20.62 -17.44 9.21
CA THR A 77 19.96 -16.29 9.82
C THR A 77 18.87 -15.72 8.91
N LEU A 78 19.14 -15.56 7.61
CA LEU A 78 18.12 -15.12 6.64
C LEU A 78 16.92 -16.06 6.59
N TRP A 79 17.15 -17.38 6.49
CA TRP A 79 16.07 -18.35 6.47
C TRP A 79 15.28 -18.37 7.78
N SER A 80 15.95 -18.14 8.92
CA SER A 80 15.31 -17.95 10.23
C SER A 80 14.41 -16.70 10.24
N ILE A 81 14.89 -15.57 9.71
CA ILE A 81 14.12 -14.33 9.57
C ILE A 81 12.90 -14.56 8.69
N VAL A 82 13.08 -15.11 7.49
CA VAL A 82 11.98 -15.45 6.57
C VAL A 82 10.98 -16.37 7.26
N GLY A 83 11.45 -17.41 7.97
CA GLY A 83 10.60 -18.32 8.73
C GLY A 83 9.78 -17.65 9.83
N ARG A 84 10.33 -16.61 10.48
CA ARG A 84 9.64 -15.80 11.50
C ARG A 84 8.60 -14.86 10.91
N VAL A 85 8.89 -14.23 9.77
CA VAL A 85 8.00 -13.22 9.15
C VAL A 85 7.09 -13.79 8.07
N LYS A 86 7.19 -15.09 7.72
CA LYS A 86 6.46 -15.70 6.60
C LYS A 86 4.96 -15.41 6.59
N TRP A 87 4.29 -15.49 7.74
CA TRP A 87 2.85 -15.25 7.82
C TRP A 87 2.49 -13.79 7.56
N HIS A 88 3.31 -12.86 8.04
CA HIS A 88 3.15 -11.44 7.75
C HIS A 88 3.40 -11.16 6.26
N GLY A 89 4.46 -11.76 5.70
CA GLY A 89 4.80 -11.66 4.28
C GLY A 89 3.68 -12.19 3.38
N ILE A 90 3.15 -13.39 3.67
CA ILE A 90 2.01 -13.96 2.93
C ILE A 90 0.78 -13.06 3.04
N GLY A 91 0.47 -12.54 4.24
CA GLY A 91 -0.64 -11.60 4.43
C GLY A 91 -0.49 -10.35 3.55
N ILE A 92 0.69 -9.74 3.55
CA ILE A 92 1.00 -8.57 2.72
C ILE A 92 0.95 -8.90 1.23
N ALA A 93 1.53 -10.02 0.80
CA ALA A 93 1.48 -10.45 -0.59
C ALA A 93 0.02 -10.62 -1.06
N LEU A 94 -0.83 -11.24 -0.24
CA LEU A 94 -2.26 -11.39 -0.52
C LEU A 94 -2.99 -10.05 -0.57
N ILE A 95 -2.74 -9.15 0.40
CA ILE A 95 -3.35 -7.81 0.41
C ILE A 95 -3.07 -7.11 -0.92
N TYR A 96 -1.82 -7.09 -1.36
CA TYR A 96 -1.42 -6.39 -2.58
C TYR A 96 -1.84 -7.13 -3.85
N ALA A 97 -1.83 -8.46 -3.86
CA ALA A 97 -2.33 -9.24 -4.99
C ALA A 97 -3.82 -8.98 -5.26
N ILE A 98 -4.64 -9.01 -4.21
CA ILE A 98 -6.10 -8.74 -4.31
C ILE A 98 -6.36 -7.28 -4.65
N THR A 99 -5.55 -6.37 -4.10
CA THR A 99 -5.71 -4.95 -4.38
C THR A 99 -5.38 -4.63 -5.82
N LEU A 100 -4.24 -5.10 -6.34
CA LEU A 100 -3.83 -4.79 -7.71
C LEU A 100 -4.65 -5.52 -8.77
N SER A 101 -5.22 -6.68 -8.44
CA SER A 101 -6.10 -7.38 -9.36
C SER A 101 -7.43 -6.66 -9.59
N ILE A 102 -7.90 -5.88 -8.62
CA ILE A 102 -9.18 -5.14 -8.68
C ILE A 102 -8.95 -3.66 -9.01
N PHE A 103 -7.92 -3.04 -8.43
CA PHE A 103 -7.65 -1.61 -8.53
C PHE A 103 -6.25 -1.33 -9.11
N PRO A 104 -6.09 -0.41 -10.08
CA PRO A 104 -7.13 0.43 -10.67
C PRO A 104 -7.86 -0.21 -11.86
N GLY A 105 -7.25 -1.19 -12.55
CA GLY A 105 -7.65 -1.67 -13.88
C GLY A 105 -9.13 -2.02 -13.99
N TYR A 106 -9.57 -3.03 -13.24
CA TYR A 106 -10.96 -3.50 -13.27
C TYR A 106 -11.98 -2.41 -12.92
N ILE A 107 -11.72 -1.61 -11.87
CA ILE A 107 -12.61 -0.50 -11.49
C ILE A 107 -12.70 0.57 -12.59
N THR A 108 -11.59 0.85 -13.29
CA THR A 108 -11.56 1.90 -14.32
C THR A 108 -12.11 1.49 -15.67
N GLU A 109 -12.02 0.19 -16.02
CA GLU A 109 -12.42 -0.33 -17.33
C GLU A 109 -13.85 -0.84 -17.36
N ASP A 110 -14.33 -1.55 -16.34
CA ASP A 110 -15.63 -2.20 -16.41
C ASP A 110 -16.78 -1.35 -15.85
N VAL A 111 -16.47 -0.43 -14.93
CA VAL A 111 -17.51 0.32 -14.23
C VAL A 111 -17.73 1.68 -14.90
N HIS A 112 -18.70 1.71 -15.80
CA HIS A 112 -19.15 2.94 -16.44
C HIS A 112 -20.41 3.49 -15.75
N SER A 113 -20.36 4.78 -15.41
CA SER A 113 -21.52 5.54 -14.97
C SER A 113 -22.00 6.43 -16.11
N GLU A 114 -23.27 6.36 -16.48
CA GLU A 114 -23.87 7.29 -17.46
C GLU A 114 -23.88 8.74 -16.95
N ALA A 115 -24.04 8.92 -15.63
CA ALA A 115 -24.15 10.24 -15.00
C ALA A 115 -22.80 10.94 -14.85
N LEU A 116 -21.78 10.22 -14.38
CA LEU A 116 -20.47 10.77 -14.05
C LEU A 116 -19.43 10.57 -15.17
N LYS A 117 -19.67 9.68 -16.15
CA LYS A 117 -18.78 9.42 -17.30
C LYS A 117 -17.31 9.27 -16.83
N ASP A 118 -16.39 9.99 -17.45
CA ASP A 118 -14.96 9.99 -17.14
C ASP A 118 -14.60 10.54 -15.74
N TRP A 119 -15.55 11.13 -15.00
CA TRP A 119 -15.31 11.52 -13.60
C TRP A 119 -15.43 10.35 -12.64
N TYR A 120 -16.22 9.33 -12.99
CA TYR A 120 -16.48 8.21 -12.10
C TYR A 120 -15.21 7.43 -11.71
N PRO A 121 -14.34 7.01 -12.65
CA PRO A 121 -13.10 6.33 -12.30
C PRO A 121 -12.17 7.21 -11.45
N ILE A 122 -12.16 8.54 -11.70
CA ILE A 122 -11.35 9.49 -10.95
C ILE A 122 -11.84 9.61 -9.50
N MET A 123 -13.17 9.63 -9.31
CA MET A 123 -13.78 9.65 -7.98
C MET A 123 -13.50 8.34 -7.24
N LEU A 124 -13.59 7.18 -7.90
CA LEU A 124 -13.26 5.89 -7.30
C LEU A 124 -11.78 5.78 -6.91
N ILE A 125 -10.85 6.20 -7.79
CA ILE A 125 -9.42 6.28 -7.48
C ILE A 125 -9.15 7.23 -6.31
N THR A 126 -9.89 8.35 -6.24
CA THR A 126 -9.76 9.30 -5.14
C THR A 126 -10.28 8.71 -3.84
N ALA A 127 -11.46 8.08 -3.87
CA ALA A 127 -12.06 7.41 -2.73
C ALA A 127 -11.15 6.30 -2.19
N TYR A 128 -10.65 5.42 -3.06
CA TYR A 128 -9.69 4.39 -2.71
C TYR A 128 -8.47 4.97 -1.97
N ASN A 129 -7.82 5.99 -2.53
CA ASN A 129 -6.61 6.58 -1.95
C ASN A 129 -6.89 7.34 -0.63
N VAL A 130 -8.05 7.98 -0.50
CA VAL A 130 -8.44 8.64 0.76
C VAL A 130 -8.66 7.60 1.84
N PHE A 131 -9.43 6.54 1.56
CA PHE A 131 -9.68 5.48 2.53
C PHE A 131 -8.43 4.66 2.85
N ASP A 132 -7.53 4.45 1.89
CA ASP A 132 -6.21 3.86 2.12
C ASP A 132 -5.37 4.71 3.09
N LEU A 133 -5.36 6.04 2.93
CA LEU A 133 -4.70 6.95 3.87
C LEU A 133 -5.34 6.90 5.26
N VAL A 134 -6.68 6.91 5.35
CA VAL A 134 -7.41 6.76 6.62
C VAL A 134 -7.04 5.44 7.29
N GLY A 135 -7.03 4.34 6.53
CA GLY A 135 -6.63 3.02 7.00
C GLY A 135 -5.19 2.99 7.51
N LYS A 136 -4.24 3.63 6.81
CA LYS A 136 -2.85 3.74 7.26
C LYS A 136 -2.67 4.62 8.51
N SER A 137 -3.56 5.57 8.73
CA SER A 137 -3.49 6.50 9.86
C SER A 137 -4.13 5.94 11.13
N LEU A 138 -5.12 5.04 10.98
CA LEU A 138 -5.87 4.49 12.10
C LEU A 138 -5.04 3.70 13.14
N PRO A 139 -3.97 2.96 12.77
CA PRO A 139 -3.09 2.29 13.74
C PRO A 139 -2.40 3.22 14.74
N ALA A 140 -2.39 4.54 14.49
CA ALA A 140 -1.95 5.52 15.48
C ALA A 140 -2.90 5.60 16.69
N PHE A 141 -4.19 5.27 16.50
CA PHE A 141 -5.22 5.29 17.55
C PHE A 141 -5.61 3.88 18.00
N TYR A 142 -5.79 2.96 17.05
CA TYR A 142 -6.18 1.58 17.30
C TYR A 142 -5.19 0.64 16.64
N PHE A 143 -4.13 0.29 17.37
CA PHE A 143 -3.11 -0.63 16.90
C PHE A 143 -3.52 -2.07 17.19
N LEU A 144 -3.64 -2.88 16.14
CA LEU A 144 -3.89 -4.31 16.26
C LEU A 144 -2.57 -5.06 16.51
N GLU A 145 -2.38 -5.54 17.74
CA GLU A 145 -1.15 -6.24 18.13
C GLU A 145 -1.10 -7.70 17.65
N ASN A 146 -2.26 -8.33 17.44
CA ASN A 146 -2.33 -9.75 17.08
C ASN A 146 -2.10 -9.98 15.57
N ALA A 147 -0.88 -10.35 15.21
CA ALA A 147 -0.51 -10.70 13.84
C ALA A 147 -1.46 -11.72 13.18
N ASN A 148 -1.96 -12.71 13.93
CA ASN A 148 -2.83 -13.74 13.37
C ASN A 148 -4.17 -13.18 12.90
N ILE A 149 -4.73 -12.20 13.61
CA ILE A 149 -5.98 -11.52 13.20
C ILE A 149 -5.71 -10.66 11.96
N ALA A 150 -4.57 -9.97 11.89
CA ALA A 150 -4.21 -9.20 10.70
C ALA A 150 -4.01 -10.09 9.47
N VAL A 151 -3.37 -11.25 9.64
CA VAL A 151 -3.20 -12.25 8.58
C VAL A 151 -4.55 -12.85 8.19
N ALA A 152 -5.40 -13.24 9.14
CA ALA A 152 -6.75 -13.72 8.87
C ALA A 152 -7.58 -12.68 8.12
N GLY A 153 -7.49 -11.40 8.51
CA GLY A 153 -8.09 -10.28 7.80
C GLY A 153 -7.56 -10.15 6.37
N SER A 154 -6.28 -10.44 6.13
CA SER A 154 -5.68 -10.47 4.79
C SER A 154 -6.29 -11.57 3.92
N PHE A 155 -6.57 -12.75 4.48
CA PHE A 155 -7.29 -13.81 3.78
C PHE A 155 -8.77 -13.48 3.56
N ALA A 156 -9.42 -12.84 4.54
CA ALA A 156 -10.82 -12.41 4.41
C ALA A 156 -11.02 -11.42 3.25
N ARG A 157 -9.97 -10.71 2.82
CA ARG A 157 -10.00 -9.87 1.60
C ARG A 157 -10.32 -10.67 0.33
N LEU A 158 -10.12 -11.99 0.29
CA LEU A 158 -10.53 -12.80 -0.87
C LEU A 158 -12.03 -12.67 -1.14
N LEU A 159 -12.84 -12.31 -0.14
CA LEU A 159 -14.26 -12.00 -0.30
C LEU A 159 -14.52 -10.79 -1.21
N PHE A 160 -13.53 -9.91 -1.44
CA PHE A 160 -13.69 -8.83 -2.41
C PHE A 160 -13.92 -9.36 -3.83
N TYR A 161 -13.32 -10.49 -4.22
CA TYR A 161 -13.53 -11.05 -5.56
C TYR A 161 -15.00 -11.37 -5.86
N PRO A 162 -15.72 -12.21 -5.07
CA PRO A 162 -17.13 -12.46 -5.32
C PRO A 162 -18.01 -11.21 -5.12
N LEU A 163 -17.64 -10.30 -4.22
CA LEU A 163 -18.39 -9.05 -4.01
C LEU A 163 -18.32 -8.13 -5.24
N PHE A 164 -17.13 -7.92 -5.81
CA PHE A 164 -16.96 -7.12 -7.02
C PHE A 164 -17.56 -7.82 -8.25
N TYR A 165 -17.34 -9.14 -8.40
CA TYR A 165 -17.97 -9.93 -9.46
C TYR A 165 -19.50 -9.84 -9.43
N GLY A 166 -20.11 -9.95 -8.24
CA GLY A 166 -21.54 -9.80 -8.05
C GLY A 166 -22.06 -8.38 -8.29
N CYS A 167 -21.25 -7.34 -8.10
CA CYS A 167 -21.63 -5.96 -8.44
C CYS A 167 -21.72 -5.74 -9.95
N LEU A 168 -20.90 -6.42 -10.75
CA LEU A 168 -20.96 -6.31 -12.22
C LEU A 168 -22.00 -7.25 -12.87
N HIS A 169 -22.00 -8.53 -12.49
CA HIS A 169 -22.84 -9.56 -13.12
C HIS A 169 -24.18 -9.80 -12.42
N GLY A 170 -24.37 -9.22 -11.22
CA GLY A 170 -25.59 -9.36 -10.45
C GLY A 170 -26.78 -8.57 -11.01
N PRO A 171 -27.95 -8.68 -10.36
CA PRO A 171 -29.15 -7.94 -10.77
C PRO A 171 -28.92 -6.43 -10.72
N SER A 172 -29.60 -5.66 -11.59
CA SER A 172 -29.36 -4.22 -11.83
C SER A 172 -29.22 -3.33 -10.58
N PHE A 173 -29.77 -3.72 -9.43
CA PHE A 173 -29.59 -3.01 -8.17
C PHE A 173 -28.12 -2.96 -7.71
N PHE A 174 -27.37 -4.05 -7.88
CA PHE A 174 -25.95 -4.12 -7.50
C PHE A 174 -25.02 -3.39 -8.47
N ARG A 175 -25.45 -3.20 -9.72
CA ARG A 175 -24.70 -2.46 -10.76
C ARG A 175 -24.79 -0.93 -10.62
N THR A 176 -25.29 -0.45 -9.49
CA THR A 176 -25.36 0.99 -9.20
C THR A 176 -23.99 1.51 -8.76
N GLU A 177 -23.79 2.82 -8.86
CA GLU A 177 -22.53 3.49 -8.50
C GLU A 177 -22.21 3.38 -7.01
N ILE A 178 -23.25 3.30 -6.17
CA ILE A 178 -23.13 3.35 -4.71
C ILE A 178 -22.45 2.08 -4.16
N PRO A 179 -22.89 0.84 -4.45
CA PRO A 179 -22.22 -0.38 -4.00
C PRO A 179 -20.75 -0.45 -4.41
N VAL A 180 -20.42 -0.14 -5.67
CA VAL A 180 -19.04 -0.17 -6.17
C VAL A 180 -18.18 0.86 -5.44
N THR A 181 -18.71 2.07 -5.22
CA THR A 181 -18.01 3.10 -4.44
C THR A 181 -17.74 2.64 -3.01
N ILE A 182 -18.74 2.07 -2.33
CA ILE A 182 -18.58 1.55 -0.96
C ILE A 182 -17.55 0.42 -0.91
N LEU A 183 -17.60 -0.54 -1.83
CA LEU A 183 -16.63 -1.64 -1.91
C LEU A 183 -15.21 -1.12 -2.18
N THR A 184 -15.07 -0.11 -3.04
CA THR A 184 -13.79 0.53 -3.34
C THR A 184 -13.21 1.25 -2.11
N CYS A 185 -14.05 1.95 -1.35
CA CYS A 185 -13.66 2.55 -0.07
C CYS A 185 -13.21 1.49 0.93
N LEU A 186 -13.98 0.40 1.07
CA LEU A 186 -13.64 -0.72 1.96
C LEU A 186 -12.33 -1.41 1.53
N LEU A 187 -12.13 -1.61 0.22
CA LEU A 187 -10.91 -2.18 -0.36
C LEU A 187 -9.68 -1.33 0.02
N GLY A 188 -9.78 -0.01 -0.15
CA GLY A 188 -8.73 0.95 0.22
C GLY A 188 -8.47 0.99 1.72
N PHE A 189 -9.52 1.12 2.53
CA PHE A 189 -9.42 1.15 3.99
C PHE A 189 -8.71 -0.08 4.56
N THR A 190 -9.19 -1.26 4.18
CA THR A 190 -8.62 -2.52 4.67
C THR A 190 -7.22 -2.78 4.11
N ASN A 191 -6.89 -2.29 2.91
CA ASN A 191 -5.54 -2.31 2.37
C ASN A 191 -4.60 -1.49 3.26
N GLY A 192 -4.92 -0.21 3.48
CA GLY A 192 -4.09 0.69 4.27
C GLY A 192 -3.89 0.21 5.70
N TYR A 193 -4.97 -0.20 6.37
CA TYR A 193 -4.93 -0.64 7.76
C TYR A 193 -4.11 -1.92 7.94
N LEU A 194 -4.44 -3.00 7.21
CA LEU A 194 -3.76 -4.28 7.38
C LEU A 194 -2.30 -4.22 6.94
N THR A 195 -1.99 -3.49 5.86
CA THR A 195 -0.60 -3.28 5.44
C THR A 195 0.19 -2.56 6.52
N CYS A 196 -0.33 -1.48 7.11
CA CYS A 196 0.37 -0.72 8.14
C CYS A 196 0.64 -1.59 9.38
N ILE A 197 -0.36 -2.36 9.83
CA ILE A 197 -0.20 -3.30 10.95
C ILE A 197 0.88 -4.35 10.65
N LEU A 198 0.77 -5.07 9.53
CA LEU A 198 1.70 -6.14 9.19
C LEU A 198 3.13 -5.63 8.96
N MET A 199 3.29 -4.49 8.28
CA MET A 199 4.60 -3.84 8.06
C MET A 199 5.23 -3.33 9.36
N THR A 200 4.41 -3.04 10.39
CA THR A 200 4.90 -2.61 11.70
C THR A 200 5.24 -3.80 12.60
N LEU A 201 4.41 -4.84 12.62
CA LEU A 201 4.58 -6.02 13.47
C LEU A 201 5.76 -6.89 13.04
N ALA A 202 6.01 -6.99 11.74
CA ALA A 202 6.92 -8.00 11.23
C ALA A 202 8.42 -7.68 11.46
N PRO A 203 8.91 -6.44 11.37
CA PRO A 203 10.25 -6.08 11.86
C PRO A 203 10.39 -6.20 13.39
N LYS A 204 9.28 -6.06 14.14
CA LYS A 204 9.26 -6.27 15.60
C LYS A 204 9.29 -7.75 16.00
N ALA A 205 8.98 -8.66 15.08
CA ALA A 205 9.00 -10.11 15.32
C ALA A 205 10.43 -10.70 15.33
N VAL A 206 11.45 -9.89 15.00
CA VAL A 206 12.87 -10.27 14.98
C VAL A 206 13.70 -9.33 15.88
N PRO A 207 14.90 -9.75 16.31
CA PRO A 207 15.82 -8.88 17.03
C PRO A 207 16.15 -7.59 16.25
N ILE A 208 16.46 -6.51 16.96
CA ILE A 208 16.71 -5.18 16.37
C ILE A 208 17.83 -5.22 15.31
N GLN A 209 18.84 -6.06 15.48
CA GLN A 209 19.93 -6.27 14.51
C GLN A 209 19.42 -6.74 13.13
N HIS A 210 18.36 -7.56 13.12
CA HIS A 210 17.78 -8.15 11.92
C HIS A 210 16.49 -7.49 11.46
N SER A 211 16.02 -6.46 12.18
CA SER A 211 14.77 -5.74 11.89
C SER A 211 14.76 -5.10 10.50
N GLU A 212 15.89 -4.56 10.05
CA GLU A 212 16.06 -4.00 8.70
C GLU A 212 15.91 -5.09 7.64
N THR A 213 16.58 -6.22 7.82
CA THR A 213 16.48 -7.38 6.92
C THR A 213 15.07 -7.93 6.86
N ALA A 214 14.38 -8.03 8.00
CA ALA A 214 12.97 -8.40 8.02
C ALA A 214 12.11 -7.42 7.22
N GLY A 215 12.31 -6.11 7.40
CA GLY A 215 11.64 -5.07 6.62
C GLY A 215 11.83 -5.26 5.11
N ILE A 216 13.07 -5.50 4.67
CA ILE A 216 13.39 -5.78 3.26
C ILE A 216 12.66 -7.04 2.77
N VAL A 217 12.70 -8.13 3.53
CA VAL A 217 12.01 -9.39 3.18
C VAL A 217 10.52 -9.16 2.97
N ILE A 218 9.87 -8.40 3.85
CA ILE A 218 8.43 -8.13 3.74
C ILE A 218 8.11 -7.24 2.53
N VAL A 219 8.98 -6.28 2.20
CA VAL A 219 8.85 -5.50 0.96
C VAL A 219 9.00 -6.39 -0.28
N LEU A 220 9.84 -7.43 -0.25
CA LEU A 220 9.90 -8.41 -1.34
C LEU A 220 8.58 -9.19 -1.47
N PHE A 221 7.97 -9.59 -0.36
CA PHE A 221 6.63 -10.20 -0.37
C PHE A 221 5.56 -9.24 -0.92
N LEU A 222 5.63 -7.95 -0.58
CA LEU A 222 4.77 -6.91 -1.16
C LEU A 222 4.92 -6.87 -2.68
N VAL A 223 6.15 -6.79 -3.18
CA VAL A 223 6.44 -6.75 -4.62
C VAL A 223 5.96 -8.03 -5.30
N ALA A 224 6.16 -9.20 -4.69
CA ALA A 224 5.62 -10.46 -5.21
C ALA A 224 4.08 -10.42 -5.30
N GLY A 225 3.41 -9.86 -4.28
CA GLY A 225 1.98 -9.61 -4.29
C GLY A 225 1.55 -8.70 -5.45
N LEU A 226 2.27 -7.60 -5.70
CA LEU A 226 2.01 -6.72 -6.85
C LEU A 226 2.14 -7.47 -8.17
N VAL A 227 3.20 -8.27 -8.36
CA VAL A 227 3.40 -9.05 -9.58
C VAL A 227 2.25 -10.03 -9.80
N VAL A 228 1.88 -10.79 -8.78
CA VAL A 228 0.74 -11.73 -8.85
C VAL A 228 -0.56 -10.99 -9.13
N GLY A 229 -0.81 -9.87 -8.45
CA GLY A 229 -1.99 -9.04 -8.66
C GLY A 229 -2.10 -8.52 -10.09
N SER A 230 -1.00 -8.08 -10.68
CA SER A 230 -0.94 -7.66 -12.09
C SER A 230 -1.30 -8.80 -13.04
N PHE A 231 -0.83 -10.04 -12.81
CA PHE A 231 -1.24 -11.18 -13.62
C PHE A 231 -2.72 -11.53 -13.45
N VAL A 232 -3.24 -11.46 -12.22
CA VAL A 232 -4.66 -11.74 -11.94
C VAL A 232 -5.57 -10.65 -12.51
N ALA A 233 -5.12 -9.38 -12.56
CA ALA A 233 -5.87 -8.27 -13.16
C ALA A 233 -6.27 -8.54 -14.61
N TRP A 234 -5.42 -9.21 -15.38
CA TRP A 234 -5.72 -9.57 -16.78
C TRP A 234 -6.90 -10.53 -16.92
N PHE A 235 -7.12 -11.42 -15.95
CA PHE A 235 -8.26 -12.34 -15.97
C PHE A 235 -9.60 -11.65 -15.70
N TRP A 236 -9.59 -10.44 -15.17
CA TRP A 236 -10.81 -9.66 -14.96
C TRP A 236 -11.27 -8.94 -16.24
N VAL A 237 -10.31 -8.56 -17.09
CA VAL A 237 -10.57 -7.79 -18.33
C VAL A 237 -11.01 -8.68 -19.49
N ILE A 238 -10.68 -9.99 -19.45
CA ILE A 238 -11.03 -11.00 -20.45
C ILE A 238 -12.38 -11.63 -20.11
#